data_AF-A0A8T9FYV2-F1
#
_entry.id   AF-A0A8T9FYV2-F1
#
_cell.length_a   1.000
_cell.length_b   1.000
_cell.length_c   1.000
_cell.angle_alpha   90.00
_cell.angle_beta   90.00
_cell.angle_gamma   90.00
#
_symmetry.space_group_name_H-M   'P 1'
#
loop_
_entity.id
_entity.type
_entity.pdbx_description
1 polymer ?
#
loop_
_entity_poly.entity_id
_entity_poly.type
_entity_poly.pdbx_seq_one_letter_code
_entity_poly.pdbx_strand_id
1 'polypeptide(L)'
;MSNLSSLIARLEKATSGSNELDVAIEIALSRPGVSVRPNASGTKLIYATRSGKESTHWAGDHTLTPERRAKSLSLLRALDQKGSSNG
;
A
#
# COMPACT_ATOMS: atom_id res chain seq x y z
N MET A 1 7.34 8.01 7.29
CA MET A 1 5.91 7.68 7.07
C MET A 1 5.50 8.36 5.79
N SER A 2 5.14 7.64 4.74
CA SER A 2 4.59 8.26 3.53
C SER A 2 3.23 8.83 3.88
N ASN A 3 3.06 10.15 3.75
CA ASN A 3 1.76 10.80 3.84
C ASN A 3 0.83 10.18 2.77
N LEU A 4 -0.37 9.74 3.16
CA LEU A 4 -1.32 9.07 2.27
C LEU A 4 -1.65 9.91 1.02
N SER A 5 -1.79 11.23 1.18
CA SER A 5 -2.01 12.15 0.06
C SER A 5 -0.81 12.21 -0.90
N SER A 6 0.42 12.10 -0.38
CA SER A 6 1.63 12.00 -1.20
C SER A 6 1.65 10.71 -2.02
N LEU A 7 1.25 9.58 -1.42
CA LEU A 7 1.13 8.30 -2.13
C LEU A 7 0.07 8.37 -3.24
N ILE A 8 -1.10 8.96 -2.98
CA ILE A 8 -2.15 9.17 -3.98
C ILE A 8 -1.62 9.99 -5.15
N ALA A 9 -0.98 11.13 -4.88
CA ALA A 9 -0.43 12.00 -5.93
C ALA A 9 0.65 11.30 -6.78
N ARG A 10 1.46 10.43 -6.17
CA ARG A 10 2.45 9.61 -6.91
C ARG A 10 1.77 8.58 -7.80
N LEU A 11 0.74 7.90 -7.29
CA LEU A 11 0.01 6.89 -8.05
C LEU A 11 -0.79 7.50 -9.22
N GLU A 12 -1.34 8.71 -9.07
CA GLU A 12 -2.02 9.44 -10.16
C GLU A 12 -1.09 9.76 -11.34
N LYS A 13 0.20 9.98 -11.06
CA LYS A 13 1.23 10.27 -12.07
C LYS A 13 1.88 9.02 -12.65
N ALA A 14 1.60 7.83 -12.08
CA ALA A 14 2.25 6.60 -12.50
C ALA A 14 1.73 6.15 -13.87
N THR A 15 2.63 6.02 -14.84
CA THR A 15 2.33 5.54 -16.20
C THR A 15 2.67 4.06 -16.39
N SER A 16 3.53 3.49 -15.55
CA SER A 16 3.99 2.10 -15.59
C SER A 16 3.90 1.42 -14.21
N GLY A 17 4.16 0.11 -14.20
CA GLY A 17 4.29 -0.66 -12.96
C GLY A 17 5.50 -0.22 -12.13
N SER A 18 5.35 -0.25 -10.80
CA SER A 18 6.37 0.15 -9.83
C SER A 18 6.22 -0.66 -8.55
N ASN A 19 7.18 -1.54 -8.30
CA ASN A 19 7.24 -2.35 -7.08
C ASN A 19 7.26 -1.49 -5.81
N GLU A 20 7.91 -0.32 -5.86
CA GLU A 20 7.97 0.61 -4.72
C GLU A 20 6.57 1.15 -4.40
N LEU A 21 5.79 1.53 -5.43
CA LEU A 21 4.42 1.97 -5.23
C LEU A 21 3.53 0.81 -4.76
N ASP A 22 3.68 -0.38 -5.34
CA ASP A 22 2.93 -1.58 -4.94
C ASP A 22 3.13 -1.90 -3.45
N VAL A 23 4.38 -1.84 -2.97
CA VAL A 23 4.73 -1.98 -1.55
C VAL A 23 4.10 -0.88 -0.69
N ALA A 24 4.19 0.38 -1.12
CA ALA A 24 3.60 1.49 -0.37
C ALA A 24 2.07 1.40 -0.28
N ILE A 25 1.42 0.93 -1.34
CA ILE A 25 -0.04 0.72 -1.41
C ILE A 25 -0.46 -0.37 -0.43
N GLU A 26 0.20 -1.52 -0.42
CA GLU A 26 -0.10 -2.61 0.51
C GLU A 26 0.05 -2.20 1.99
N ILE A 27 1.11 -1.45 2.30
CA ILE A 27 1.31 -0.94 3.66
C ILE A 27 0.17 -0.01 4.05
N ALA A 28 -0.21 0.92 3.17
CA ALA A 28 -1.31 1.85 3.42
C ALA A 28 -2.67 1.14 3.57
N LEU A 29 -2.90 0.06 2.82
CA LEU A 29 -4.15 -0.71 2.85
C LEU A 29 -4.16 -1.85 3.87
N SER A 30 -3.08 -2.02 4.63
CA SER A 30 -2.96 -3.09 5.62
C SER A 30 -4.03 -3.00 6.71
N ARG A 31 -4.52 -4.15 7.15
CA ARG A 31 -5.59 -4.24 8.13
C ARG A 31 -5.07 -3.93 9.54
N PRO A 32 -5.90 -3.30 10.41
CA PRO A 32 -5.59 -3.18 11.82
C PRO A 32 -5.23 -4.53 12.46
N GLY A 33 -4.21 -4.55 13.30
CA GLY A 33 -3.76 -5.77 14.00
C GLY A 33 -2.77 -6.63 13.20
N VAL A 34 -2.40 -6.21 11.99
CA VAL A 34 -1.31 -6.80 11.21
C VAL A 34 -0.21 -5.76 11.05
N SER A 35 1.01 -6.10 11.46
CA SER A 35 2.18 -5.26 11.17
C SER A 35 2.71 -5.63 9.79
N VAL A 36 2.84 -4.64 8.91
CA VAL A 36 3.30 -4.82 7.53
C VAL A 36 4.47 -3.89 7.28
N ARG A 37 5.59 -4.43 6.80
CA ARG A 37 6.78 -3.64 6.45
C ARG A 37 7.44 -4.17 5.18
N PRO A 38 8.15 -3.31 4.43
CA PRO A 38 8.96 -3.79 3.32
C PRO A 38 10.14 -4.63 3.83
N ASN A 39 10.57 -5.58 3.01
CA ASN A 39 11.86 -6.24 3.19
C ASN A 39 13.01 -5.28 2.78
N ALA A 40 14.25 -5.68 3.04
CA ALA A 40 15.43 -4.86 2.73
C ALA A 40 15.53 -4.48 1.24
N SER A 41 15.00 -5.31 0.33
CA SER A 41 15.02 -5.05 -1.10
C SER A 41 13.87 -4.17 -1.60
N GLY A 42 12.88 -3.84 -0.75
CA GLY A 42 11.76 -2.97 -1.13
C GLY A 42 10.79 -3.58 -2.15
N THR A 43 10.75 -4.91 -2.30
CA THR A 43 9.92 -5.62 -3.29
C THR A 43 8.97 -6.63 -2.69
N LYS A 44 9.25 -7.05 -1.45
CA LYS A 44 8.41 -7.98 -0.69
C LYS A 44 7.98 -7.31 0.61
N LEU A 45 6.90 -7.84 1.16
CA LEU A 45 6.33 -7.40 2.43
C LEU A 45 6.49 -8.51 3.46
N ILE A 46 6.85 -8.11 4.66
CA ILE A 46 6.88 -8.97 5.84
C ILE A 46 5.63 -8.63 6.65
N TYR A 47 4.77 -9.62 6.80
CA TYR A 47 3.55 -9.57 7.58
C TYR A 47 3.79 -10.27 8.91
N ALA A 48 3.59 -9.56 10.02
CA ALA A 48 3.64 -10.11 11.36
C ALA A 48 2.24 -10.11 11.99
N THR A 49 1.80 -11.28 12.45
CA THR A 49 0.56 -11.41 13.21
C THR A 49 0.77 -10.96 14.66
N ARG A 50 -0.33 -10.75 15.39
CA ARG A 50 -0.29 -10.44 16.83
C ARG A 50 0.42 -11.50 17.67
N SER A 51 0.49 -12.75 17.21
CA SER A 51 1.22 -13.83 17.88
C SER A 51 2.73 -13.83 17.59
N GLY A 52 3.24 -12.83 16.85
CA GLY A 52 4.65 -12.72 16.46
C GLY A 52 5.06 -13.63 15.30
N LYS A 53 4.11 -14.29 14.61
CA LYS A 53 4.43 -15.12 13.44
C LYS A 53 4.66 -14.22 12.24
N GLU A 54 5.84 -14.31 11.65
CA GLU A 54 6.19 -13.59 10.43
C GLU A 54 5.97 -14.44 9.17
N SER A 55 5.59 -13.79 8.07
CA SER A 55 5.56 -14.39 6.74
C SER A 55 5.95 -13.35 5.70
N THR A 56 6.72 -13.76 4.68
CA THR A 56 7.18 -12.88 3.60
C THR A 56 6.43 -13.19 2.32
N HIS A 57 5.82 -12.16 1.72
CA HIS A 57 5.05 -12.27 0.48
C HIS A 57 5.52 -11.21 -0.52
N TRP A 58 5.35 -11.48 -1.80
CA TRP A 58 5.47 -10.42 -2.81
C TRP A 58 4.34 -9.40 -2.62
N ALA A 59 4.62 -8.11 -2.86
CA ALA A 59 3.54 -7.13 -2.96
C ALA A 59 2.66 -7.46 -4.17
N GLY A 60 1.36 -7.20 -4.07
CA GLY A 60 0.47 -7.33 -5.23
C GLY A 60 0.79 -6.28 -6.29
N ASP A 61 0.67 -6.60 -7.59
CA ASP A 61 0.98 -5.64 -8.66
C ASP A 61 -0.14 -4.61 -8.84
N HIS A 62 -0.28 -3.70 -7.87
CA HIS A 62 -1.27 -2.62 -7.85
C HIS A 62 -1.12 -1.63 -9.01
N THR A 63 0.08 -1.52 -9.57
CA THR A 63 0.43 -0.51 -10.59
C THR A 63 0.57 -1.05 -12.01
N LEU A 64 0.54 -2.39 -12.17
CA LEU A 64 0.85 -3.07 -13.43
C LEU A 64 -0.05 -2.64 -14.60
N THR A 65 -1.36 -2.47 -14.36
CA THR A 65 -2.32 -2.07 -15.39
C THR A 65 -3.09 -0.80 -14.97
N PRO A 66 -3.64 -0.02 -15.92
CA PRO A 66 -4.47 1.13 -15.61
C PRO A 66 -5.65 0.82 -14.69
N GLU A 67 -6.29 -0.34 -14.86
CA GLU A 67 -7.44 -0.77 -14.05
C GLU A 67 -7.03 -1.04 -12.61
N ARG A 68 -5.86 -1.69 -12.41
CA ARG A 68 -5.31 -1.93 -11.07
C ARG A 68 -4.91 -0.62 -10.38
N ARG A 69 -4.33 0.33 -11.13
CA ARG A 69 -4.04 1.68 -10.62
C ARG A 69 -5.31 2.40 -10.17
N ALA A 70 -6.35 2.41 -11.01
CA ALA A 70 -7.63 3.03 -10.71
C ALA A 70 -8.31 2.41 -9.47
N LYS A 71 -8.26 1.08 -9.34
CA LYS A 71 -8.77 0.38 -8.15
C LYS A 71 -8.01 0.78 -6.88
N SER A 72 -6.68 0.80 -6.95
CA SER A 72 -5.83 1.17 -5.81
C SER A 72 -6.03 2.63 -5.41
N LEU A 73 -6.11 3.55 -6.38
CA LEU A 73 -6.46 4.96 -6.15
C LEU A 73 -7.81 5.10 -5.43
N SER A 74 -8.83 4.36 -5.85
CA SER A 74 -10.15 4.41 -5.23
C SER A 74 -10.12 3.98 -3.76
N LEU A 75 -9.37 2.92 -3.45
CA LEU A 75 -9.20 2.43 -2.08
C LEU A 75 -8.44 3.44 -1.19
N LEU A 76 -7.34 4.01 -1.71
CA LEU A 76 -6.55 5.00 -0.96
C LEU A 76 -7.33 6.28 -0.70
N ARG A 77 -8.09 6.79 -1.67
CA ARG A 77 -8.95 7.96 -1.48
C ARG A 77 -10.05 7.71 -0.44
N ALA A 78 -10.64 6.51 -0.44
CA ALA A 78 -11.61 6.14 0.58
C ALA A 78 -10.98 6.06 1.98
N LEU A 79 -9.72 5.61 2.08
CA LEU A 79 -8.98 5.61 3.34
C LEU A 79 -8.67 7.04 3.83
N ASP A 80 -8.26 7.93 2.92
CA ASP A 80 -7.95 9.33 3.22
C ASP A 80 -9.16 10.06 3.80
N GLN A 81 -10.33 9.89 3.18
CA GLN A 81 -11.59 10.45 3.65
C GLN A 81 -12.01 9.92 5.03
N LYS A 82 -11.86 8.60 5.28
CA LYS A 82 -12.14 8.01 6.60
C LYS A 82 -11.23 8.55 7.69
N GLY A 83 -9.95 8.78 7.38
CA GLY A 83 -9.00 9.41 8.28
C GLY A 83 -9.39 10.85 8.63
N SER A 84 -9.89 11.60 7.66
CA SER A 84 -10.39 12.98 7.86
C SER A 84 -11.73 13.08 8.58
N SER A 85 -12.50 11.98 8.66
CA SER A 85 -13.85 11.95 9.26
C SER A 85 -13.84 11.69 10.78
N ASN A 86 -12.68 11.32 11.35
CA ASN A 86 -12.50 11.03 12.78
C ASN A 86 -11.79 12.16 13.54
N GLY A 87 -11.84 13.39 13.01
CA GLY A 87 -11.27 14.60 13.62
C GLY A 87 -12.31 15.45 14.32
#